data_AF-X0Y047-F1
#
_entry.id   AF-X0Y047-F1
#
_cell.length_a   1.000
_cell.length_b   1.000
_cell.length_c   1.000
_cell.angle_alpha   90.00
_cell.angle_beta   90.00
_cell.angle_gamma   90.00
#
_symmetry.space_group_name_H-M   'P 1'
#
loop_
_entity.id
_entity.type
_entity.pdbx_description
1 polymer ?
#
loop_
_entity_poly.entity_id
_entity_poly.type
_entity_poly.pdbx_seq_one_letter_code
_entity_poly.pdbx_strand_id
1 'polypeptide(L)'
;IRPLVQMSTVEFHPWNSRRGHVEQPDEWRIDIDPMPRARYADVRRVARVTQEVLAELGAVGWPKTSGGKGMHVYVRIEPRWGFQDVRRAAHAFAREVGRRCDLVDLTWWRKDRDPASIFVDYNQNTRDHTIRCAYSVRGVAEALVSAPIRW
;
A
#
# COMPACT_ATOMS: atom_id res chain seq x y z
N ILE A 1 -0.48 12.95 18.75
CA ILE A 1 0.38 11.74 18.80
C ILE A 1 0.79 11.41 20.24
N ARG A 2 1.56 12.24 20.97
CA ARG A 2 2.02 11.92 22.34
C ARG A 2 0.91 11.48 23.32
N PRO A 3 -0.27 12.14 23.40
CA PRO A 3 -1.34 11.68 24.30
C PRO A 3 -1.90 10.30 23.94
N LEU A 4 -1.88 9.92 22.66
CA LEU A 4 -2.34 8.59 22.22
C LEU A 4 -1.35 7.51 22.64
N VAL A 5 -0.04 7.81 22.57
CA VAL A 5 1.02 6.90 23.06
C VAL A 5 0.90 6.70 24.57
N GLN A 6 0.59 7.75 25.33
CA GLN A 6 0.32 7.63 26.78
C GLN A 6 -0.83 6.67 27.09
N MET A 7 -1.80 6.55 26.17
CA MET A 7 -2.92 5.60 26.23
C MET A 7 -2.59 4.27 25.55
N SER A 8 -1.30 3.89 25.48
CA SER A 8 -0.80 2.63 24.93
C SER A 8 -1.02 2.43 23.42
N THR A 9 -1.19 3.51 22.64
CA THR A 9 -1.26 3.39 21.18
C THR A 9 0.11 3.03 20.61
N VAL A 10 0.21 1.86 19.96
CA VAL A 10 1.43 1.38 19.29
C VAL A 10 1.41 1.70 17.79
N GLU A 11 0.28 1.44 17.12
CA GLU A 11 0.15 1.61 15.67
C GLU A 11 -0.83 2.73 15.32
N PHE A 12 -0.49 3.54 14.33
CA PHE A 12 -1.33 4.62 13.82
C PHE A 12 -1.78 4.32 12.39
N HIS A 13 -3.10 4.34 12.17
CA HIS A 13 -3.72 3.98 10.90
C HIS A 13 -4.64 5.12 10.40
N PRO A 14 -4.08 6.15 9.72
CA PRO A 14 -4.86 7.26 9.22
C PRO A 14 -5.65 6.86 7.96
N TRP A 15 -6.78 7.52 7.75
CA TRP A 15 -7.52 7.45 6.49
C TRP A 15 -6.68 8.04 5.35
N ASN A 16 -7.01 7.68 4.11
CA ASN A 16 -6.42 8.26 2.89
C ASN A 16 -7.16 9.52 2.42
N SER A 17 -7.97 10.11 3.29
CA SER A 17 -8.66 11.38 3.09
C SER A 17 -8.37 12.33 4.26
N ARG A 18 -8.70 13.61 4.07
CA ARG A 18 -8.53 14.65 5.10
C ARG A 18 -9.86 15.13 5.61
N ARG A 19 -9.85 15.73 6.81
CA ARG A 19 -11.04 16.29 7.48
C ARG A 19 -11.92 17.17 6.60
N GLY A 20 -11.32 17.95 5.67
CA GLY A 20 -12.10 18.83 4.78
C GLY A 20 -12.91 18.09 3.72
N HIS A 21 -12.48 16.89 3.33
CA HIS A 21 -13.06 16.10 2.24
C HIS A 21 -13.00 14.60 2.60
N VAL A 22 -13.71 14.20 3.64
CA VAL A 22 -13.59 12.85 4.23
C VAL A 22 -13.97 11.73 3.24
N GLU A 23 -14.89 12.02 2.31
CA GLU A 23 -15.38 11.08 1.29
C GLU A 23 -14.56 11.06 0.00
N GLN A 24 -13.57 11.95 -0.12
CA GLN A 24 -12.76 12.12 -1.31
C GLN A 24 -11.28 11.96 -0.96
N PRO A 25 -10.71 10.75 -1.15
CA PRO A 25 -9.31 10.51 -0.86
C PRO A 25 -8.38 11.48 -1.59
N ASP A 26 -7.35 11.91 -0.88
CA ASP A 26 -6.26 12.71 -1.44
C ASP A 26 -4.94 11.91 -1.55
N GLU A 27 -5.02 10.63 -1.22
CA GLU A 27 -3.95 9.66 -1.27
C GLU A 27 -4.45 8.35 -1.89
N TRP A 28 -3.82 7.95 -2.99
CA TRP A 28 -3.95 6.63 -3.56
C TRP A 28 -2.84 5.74 -2.99
N ARG A 29 -3.24 4.60 -2.41
CA ARG A 29 -2.35 3.67 -1.71
C ARG A 29 -2.13 2.42 -2.54
N ILE A 30 -0.87 2.10 -2.80
CA ILE A 30 -0.46 0.86 -3.44
C ILE A 30 0.24 0.03 -2.36
N ASP A 31 -0.28 -1.16 -2.08
CA ASP A 31 0.29 -2.07 -1.09
C ASP A 31 0.77 -3.34 -1.79
N ILE A 32 2.06 -3.62 -1.64
CA ILE A 32 2.75 -4.73 -2.25
C ILE A 32 2.92 -5.80 -1.15
N ASP A 33 1.97 -6.73 -1.10
CA ASP A 33 1.86 -7.75 -0.05
C ASP A 33 2.37 -9.11 -0.53
N PRO A 34 3.55 -9.57 -0.08
CA PRO A 34 4.07 -10.88 -0.44
C PRO A 34 3.26 -12.02 0.19
N MET A 35 2.99 -13.06 -0.60
CA MET A 35 2.49 -14.32 -0.08
C MET A 35 3.59 -15.05 0.75
N PRO A 36 3.25 -16.04 1.59
CA PRO A 36 4.14 -16.54 2.64
C PRO A 36 5.53 -17.04 2.21
N ARG A 37 5.68 -17.48 0.95
CA ARG A 37 6.95 -17.98 0.39
C ARG A 37 7.65 -16.97 -0.53
N ALA A 38 7.03 -15.83 -0.83
CA ALA A 38 7.67 -14.77 -1.61
C ALA A 38 8.79 -14.10 -0.79
N ARG A 39 9.88 -13.73 -1.46
CA ARG A 39 11.05 -13.09 -0.84
C ARG A 39 10.95 -11.57 -0.98
N TYR A 40 11.68 -10.85 -0.14
CA TYR A 40 11.74 -9.39 -0.25
C TYR A 40 12.33 -8.90 -1.58
N ALA A 41 13.19 -9.69 -2.22
CA ALA A 41 13.67 -9.42 -3.58
C ALA A 41 12.52 -9.37 -4.61
N ASP A 42 11.50 -10.21 -4.43
CA ASP A 42 10.32 -10.28 -5.29
C ASP A 42 9.44 -9.02 -5.08
N VAL A 43 9.28 -8.58 -3.83
CA VAL A 43 8.65 -7.28 -3.47
C VAL A 43 9.36 -6.12 -4.16
N ARG A 44 10.70 -6.07 -4.13
CA ARG A 44 11.49 -5.02 -4.79
C ARG A 44 11.30 -5.03 -6.31
N ARG A 45 11.20 -6.21 -6.94
CA ARG A 45 10.94 -6.33 -8.38
C ARG A 45 9.57 -5.74 -8.74
N VAL A 46 8.52 -6.09 -7.99
CA VAL A 46 7.17 -5.52 -8.18
C VAL A 46 7.15 -4.01 -7.90
N ALA A 47 7.91 -3.53 -6.91
CA ALA A 47 8.03 -2.11 -6.61
C ALA A 47 8.68 -1.32 -7.76
N ARG A 48 9.67 -1.88 -8.46
CA ARG A 48 10.26 -1.21 -9.64
C ARG A 48 9.30 -1.14 -10.82
N VAL A 49 8.56 -2.22 -11.10
CA VAL A 49 7.49 -2.18 -12.11
C VAL A 49 6.40 -1.18 -11.73
N THR A 50 6.03 -1.11 -10.44
CA THR A 50 5.11 -0.10 -9.91
C THR A 50 5.63 1.32 -10.20
N GLN A 51 6.92 1.58 -9.99
CA GLN A 51 7.54 2.88 -10.27
C GLN A 51 7.48 3.23 -11.77
N GLU A 52 7.75 2.28 -12.65
CA GLU A 52 7.70 2.46 -14.11
C GLU A 52 6.27 2.80 -14.58
N VAL A 53 5.26 2.04 -14.14
CA VAL A 53 3.86 2.31 -14.49
C VAL A 53 3.41 3.68 -13.95
N LEU A 54 3.83 4.06 -12.74
CA LEU A 54 3.55 5.40 -12.21
C LEU A 54 4.20 6.50 -13.06
N ALA A 55 5.44 6.32 -13.49
CA ALA A 55 6.15 7.28 -14.33
C ALA A 55 5.45 7.49 -15.68
N GLU A 56 4.95 6.42 -16.31
CA GLU A 56 4.18 6.49 -17.55
C GLU A 56 2.85 7.23 -17.39
N LEU A 57 2.22 7.12 -16.22
CA LEU A 57 1.01 7.88 -15.85
C LEU A 57 1.31 9.34 -15.48
N GLY A 58 2.59 9.75 -15.42
CA GLY A 58 2.99 11.07 -14.92
C GLY A 58 2.77 11.24 -13.42
N ALA A 59 2.62 10.15 -12.67
CA ALA A 59 2.38 10.14 -11.23
C ALA A 59 3.67 9.93 -10.44
N VAL A 60 3.78 10.59 -9.28
CA VAL A 60 4.91 10.42 -8.36
C VAL A 60 4.49 9.56 -7.17
N GLY A 61 5.13 8.41 -7.03
CA GLY A 61 4.99 7.54 -5.87
C GLY A 61 6.05 7.79 -4.79
N TRP A 62 5.65 7.64 -3.53
CA TRP A 62 6.47 7.80 -2.33
C TRP A 62 6.55 6.46 -1.58
N PRO A 63 7.62 5.67 -1.76
CA PRO A 63 7.72 4.34 -1.18
C PRO A 63 8.07 4.38 0.31
N LYS A 64 7.57 3.39 1.05
CA LYS A 64 7.91 3.13 2.44
C LYS A 64 7.84 1.64 2.76
N THR A 65 8.67 1.18 3.70
CA THR A 65 8.52 -0.17 4.24
C THR A 65 7.18 -0.27 4.99
N SER A 66 6.59 -1.47 5.01
CA SER A 66 5.35 -1.72 5.79
C SER A 66 5.60 -1.91 7.29
N GLY A 67 6.88 -2.04 7.70
CA GLY A 67 7.29 -2.60 8.98
C GLY A 67 7.12 -4.12 9.09
N GLY A 68 6.70 -4.80 8.01
CA GLY A 68 6.62 -6.26 7.92
C GLY A 68 7.31 -6.78 6.67
N LYS A 69 6.66 -7.70 5.94
CA LYS A 69 7.24 -8.33 4.75
C LYS A 69 7.04 -7.53 3.45
N GLY A 70 6.02 -6.68 3.39
CA GLY A 70 5.63 -5.91 2.20
C GLY A 70 6.14 -4.47 2.16
N MET A 71 5.68 -3.73 1.15
CA MET A 71 6.02 -2.32 0.90
C MET A 71 4.76 -1.54 0.54
N HIS A 72 4.65 -0.29 0.99
CA HIS A 72 3.57 0.61 0.56
C HIS A 72 4.16 1.72 -0.30
N VAL A 73 3.40 2.17 -1.29
CA VAL A 73 3.71 3.35 -2.11
C VAL A 73 2.52 4.29 -2.04
N TYR A 74 2.76 5.52 -1.61
CA TYR A 74 1.72 6.55 -1.56
C TYR A 74 1.81 7.43 -2.80
N VAL A 75 0.67 7.69 -3.42
CA VAL A 75 0.55 8.60 -4.56
C VAL A 75 -0.42 9.71 -4.16
N ARG A 76 0.02 10.96 -4.30
CA ARG A 76 -0.82 12.12 -3.99
C ARG A 76 -1.76 12.40 -5.16
N ILE A 77 -3.04 12.58 -4.86
CA ILE A 77 -4.08 12.87 -5.85
C ILE A 77 -4.95 14.04 -5.36
N GLU A 78 -5.62 14.71 -6.29
CA GLU A 78 -6.63 15.71 -5.93
C GLU A 78 -7.86 15.00 -5.29
N PRO A 79 -8.47 15.56 -4.24
CA PRO A 79 -9.66 15.00 -3.60
C PRO A 79 -10.92 15.24 -4.46
N ARG A 80 -10.96 14.64 -5.65
CA ARG A 80 -12.04 14.78 -6.63
C ARG A 80 -12.92 13.56 -6.77
N TRP A 81 -12.41 12.40 -6.36
CA TRP A 81 -13.02 11.09 -6.58
C TRP A 81 -13.41 10.44 -5.27
N GLY A 82 -14.45 9.61 -5.29
CA GLY A 82 -14.83 8.82 -4.12
C GLY A 82 -13.94 7.59 -3.93
N PHE A 83 -14.01 6.96 -2.75
CA PHE A 83 -13.28 5.72 -2.45
C PHE A 83 -13.48 4.61 -3.49
N GLN A 84 -14.69 4.45 -4.02
CA GLN A 84 -14.97 3.42 -5.02
C GLN A 84 -14.20 3.65 -6.33
N ASP A 85 -14.10 4.90 -6.77
CA ASP A 85 -13.37 5.28 -7.99
C ASP A 85 -11.87 5.10 -7.80
N VAL A 86 -11.33 5.57 -6.67
CA VAL A 86 -9.91 5.40 -6.32
C VAL A 86 -9.55 3.91 -6.23
N ARG A 87 -10.43 3.08 -5.65
CA ARG A 87 -10.24 1.62 -5.63
C ARG A 87 -10.30 1.00 -7.02
N ARG A 88 -11.22 1.42 -7.89
CA ARG A 88 -11.28 0.94 -9.28
C ARG A 88 -10.01 1.27 -10.04
N ALA A 89 -9.50 2.50 -9.87
CA ALA A 89 -8.21 2.92 -10.43
C ALA A 89 -7.05 2.06 -9.88
N ALA A 90 -7.01 1.82 -8.57
CA ALA A 90 -6.01 0.96 -7.95
C ALA A 90 -6.06 -0.48 -8.48
N HIS A 91 -7.25 -1.03 -8.71
CA HIS A 91 -7.41 -2.36 -9.29
C HIS A 91 -6.94 -2.41 -10.75
N ALA A 92 -7.28 -1.41 -11.57
CA ALA A 92 -6.79 -1.30 -12.94
C ALA A 92 -5.27 -1.19 -12.99
N PHE A 93 -4.68 -0.39 -12.10
CA PHE A 93 -3.23 -0.28 -11.95
C PHE A 93 -2.58 -1.60 -11.54
N ALA A 94 -3.14 -2.29 -10.54
CA ALA A 94 -2.64 -3.60 -10.10
C ALA A 94 -2.62 -4.61 -11.27
N ARG A 95 -3.66 -4.60 -12.12
CA ARG A 95 -3.71 -5.43 -13.33
C ARG A 95 -2.62 -5.09 -14.33
N GLU A 96 -2.31 -3.81 -14.51
CA GLU A 96 -1.24 -3.39 -15.41
C GLU A 96 0.14 -3.79 -14.88
N VAL A 97 0.39 -3.61 -13.59
CA VAL A 97 1.61 -4.13 -12.94
C VAL A 97 1.72 -5.64 -13.14
N GLY A 98 0.62 -6.39 -12.99
CA GLY A 98 0.62 -7.84 -13.20
C GLY A 98 0.74 -8.28 -14.66
N ARG A 99 0.41 -7.44 -15.64
CA ARG A 99 0.74 -7.70 -17.05
C ARG A 99 2.24 -7.62 -17.31
N ARG A 100 2.99 -6.85 -16.52
CA ARG A 100 4.43 -6.60 -16.69
C ARG A 100 5.31 -7.40 -15.73
N CYS A 101 4.73 -7.91 -14.65
CA CYS A 101 5.40 -8.74 -13.65
C CYS A 101 4.57 -9.97 -13.34
N ASP A 102 5.06 -11.12 -13.82
CA ASP A 102 4.52 -12.46 -13.63
C ASP A 102 4.39 -12.90 -12.16
N LEU A 103 5.12 -12.24 -11.26
CA LEU A 103 5.02 -12.46 -9.81
C LEU A 103 3.69 -11.97 -9.21
N VAL A 104 2.95 -11.10 -9.90
CA VAL A 104 1.72 -10.53 -9.35
C VAL A 104 0.54 -11.47 -9.59
N ASP A 105 -0.09 -11.89 -8.50
CA ASP A 105 -1.30 -12.72 -8.52
C ASP A 105 -2.45 -11.94 -7.88
N LEU A 106 -3.48 -11.61 -8.67
CA LEU A 106 -4.67 -10.87 -8.23
C LEU A 106 -5.87 -11.77 -7.95
N THR A 107 -5.67 -13.08 -7.82
CA THR A 107 -6.72 -14.03 -7.46
C THR A 107 -7.48 -13.55 -6.22
N TRP A 108 -8.81 -13.58 -6.29
CA TRP A 108 -9.65 -12.96 -5.27
C TRP A 108 -9.43 -13.56 -3.88
N TRP A 109 -9.49 -14.88 -3.78
CA TRP A 109 -9.31 -15.59 -2.52
C TRP A 109 -7.83 -15.76 -2.21
N ARG A 110 -7.38 -15.24 -1.07
CA ARG A 110 -5.98 -15.33 -0.63
C ARG A 110 -5.45 -16.78 -0.59
N LYS A 111 -6.30 -17.74 -0.22
CA LYS A 111 -5.94 -19.17 -0.14
C LYS A 111 -5.66 -19.82 -1.50
N ASP A 112 -6.16 -19.22 -2.59
CA ASP A 112 -6.06 -19.75 -3.95
C ASP A 112 -4.87 -19.10 -4.71
N ARG A 113 -4.17 -18.14 -4.08
CA ARG A 113 -2.98 -17.50 -4.66
C ARG A 113 -1.76 -18.39 -4.57
N ASP A 114 -0.86 -18.29 -5.53
CA ASP A 114 0.44 -18.94 -5.44
C ASP A 114 1.18 -18.44 -4.18
N PRO A 115 1.60 -19.32 -3.24
CA PRO A 115 2.32 -18.92 -2.04
C PRO A 115 3.63 -18.13 -2.30
N ALA A 116 4.21 -18.21 -3.49
CA ALA A 116 5.41 -17.49 -3.93
C ALA A 116 5.11 -16.16 -4.66
N SER A 117 3.83 -15.82 -4.86
CA SER A 117 3.41 -14.60 -5.55
C SER A 117 3.37 -13.36 -4.66
N ILE A 118 3.13 -12.21 -5.30
CA ILE A 118 2.89 -10.91 -4.69
C ILE A 118 1.46 -10.48 -5.01
N PHE A 119 0.73 -10.03 -3.99
CA PHE A 119 -0.56 -9.38 -4.19
C PHE A 119 -0.38 -7.86 -4.15
N VAL A 120 -0.80 -7.17 -5.22
CA VAL A 120 -0.94 -5.71 -5.18
C VAL A 120 -2.32 -5.39 -4.63
N ASP A 121 -2.40 -5.13 -3.33
CA ASP A 121 -3.65 -5.01 -2.58
C ASP A 121 -4.36 -3.69 -2.87
N TYR A 122 -5.20 -3.72 -3.91
CA TYR A 122 -6.04 -2.59 -4.31
C TYR A 122 -7.16 -2.29 -3.31
N ASN A 123 -7.51 -3.21 -2.39
CA ASN A 123 -8.57 -2.99 -1.40
C ASN A 123 -8.13 -2.03 -0.29
N GLN A 124 -6.84 -1.73 -0.15
CA GLN A 124 -6.32 -0.70 0.77
C GLN A 124 -6.88 0.72 0.51
N ASN A 125 -7.58 0.90 -0.62
CA ASN A 125 -8.26 2.14 -0.99
C ASN A 125 -9.77 2.12 -0.69
N THR A 126 -10.31 1.07 -0.05
CA THR A 126 -11.67 1.13 0.49
C THR A 126 -11.72 2.08 1.69
N ARG A 127 -12.92 2.60 1.96
CA ARG A 127 -13.19 3.28 3.23
C ARG A 127 -12.86 2.35 4.40
N ASP A 128 -12.37 2.92 5.50
CA ASP A 128 -12.04 2.23 6.77
C ASP A 128 -11.00 1.10 6.69
N HIS A 129 -10.21 1.05 5.61
CA HIS A 129 -9.10 0.08 5.53
C HIS A 129 -7.88 0.56 6.34
N THR A 130 -7.25 -0.37 7.05
CA THR A 130 -6.11 -0.07 7.90
C THR A 130 -4.81 -0.07 7.11
N ILE A 131 -4.06 1.03 7.21
CA ILE A 131 -2.68 1.10 6.73
C ILE A 131 -1.85 1.89 7.74
N ARG A 132 -0.70 1.34 8.13
CA ARG A 132 0.21 2.06 9.04
C ARG A 132 0.74 3.32 8.36
N CYS A 133 0.70 4.45 9.08
CA CYS A 133 1.31 5.69 8.60
C CYS A 133 2.83 5.60 8.53
N ALA A 134 3.43 6.55 7.79
CA ALA A 134 4.86 6.77 7.83
C ALA A 134 5.32 7.02 9.28
N TYR A 135 6.42 6.35 9.67
CA TYR A 135 7.02 6.37 11.01
C TYR A 135 6.17 5.73 12.13
N SER A 136 5.03 5.10 11.83
CA SER A 136 4.34 4.27 12.83
C SER A 136 5.19 3.04 13.17
N VAL A 137 5.27 2.73 14.47
CA VAL A 137 5.77 1.45 14.99
C VAL A 137 4.75 0.35 14.64
N ARG A 138 5.22 -0.89 14.59
CA ARG A 138 4.43 -2.12 14.51
C ARG A 138 4.44 -2.84 15.85
N GLY A 139 3.31 -3.44 16.24
CA GLY A 139 3.17 -4.29 17.43
C GLY A 139 3.85 -5.66 17.32
N VAL A 140 5.12 -5.68 16.94
CA VAL A 140 6.00 -6.87 16.93
C VAL A 140 7.15 -6.67 17.91
N ALA A 141 7.79 -7.76 18.33
CA ALA A 141 8.83 -7.75 19.37
C ALA A 141 10.00 -6.81 19.02
N GLU A 142 10.37 -6.74 17.75
CA GLU A 142 11.47 -5.93 17.25
C GLU A 142 11.09 -4.44 17.07
N ALA A 143 9.84 -4.06 17.35
CA ALA A 143 9.32 -2.70 17.22
C ALA A 143 9.62 -2.06 15.84
N LEU A 144 9.49 -2.86 14.77
CA LEU A 144 9.76 -2.42 13.40
C LEU A 144 8.91 -1.20 13.02
N VAL A 145 9.46 -0.35 12.15
CA VAL A 145 8.85 0.92 11.74
C VAL A 145 8.46 0.87 10.27
N SER A 146 7.29 1.43 9.96
CA SER A 146 6.87 1.73 8.60
C SER A 146 7.62 2.97 8.08
N ALA A 147 8.83 2.77 7.55
CA ALA A 147 9.81 3.82 7.29
C ALA A 147 9.78 4.27 5.81
N PRO A 148 9.60 5.58 5.52
CA PRO A 148 9.78 6.14 4.18
C PRO A 148 11.20 5.89 3.66
N ILE A 149 11.29 5.60 2.36
CA ILE A 149 12.56 5.36 1.66
C ILE A 149 12.58 6.11 0.33
N ARG A 150 13.75 6.18 -0.30
CA ARG A 150 13.86 6.55 -1.71
C ARG A 150 13.71 5.29 -2.57
N TRP A 151 13.34 5.49 -3.84
CA TRP A 151 13.26 4.42 -4.84
C TRP A 151 14.59 3.70 -5.07
#